data_AF-A0A1F6TS64-F1
#
_entry.id   AF-A0A1F6TS64-F1
#
_cell.length_a   1.000
_cell.length_b   1.000
_cell.length_c   1.000
_cell.angle_alpha   90.00
_cell.angle_beta   90.00
_cell.angle_gamma   90.00
#
_symmetry.space_group_name_H-M   'P 1'
#
loop_
_entity.id
_entity.type
_entity.pdbx_description
1 polymer ?
#
loop_
_entity_poly.entity_id
_entity_poly.type
_entity_poly.pdbx_seq_one_letter_code
_entity_poly.pdbx_strand_id
1 'polypeptide(L)'
;MVMIWLVVIGLIANYLADFITRWFLDTAASTITLEPPTKVLAKKWRDLTAGNEGGVYLGYLERLLYFGAFWEKEPLIVTAWLAFKLASKWNVWTNVIAVPEIVKRTDPLDYLIARRRWGSHLLVTFLVGTLSNLILAYIGVIAMRYVVSLVN
;
A
#
# COMPACT_ATOMS: atom_id res chain seq x y z
N MET A 1 19.11 5.37 -29.20
CA MET A 1 17.74 5.94 -29.30
C MET A 1 16.67 5.02 -28.72
N VAL A 2 16.64 3.73 -29.07
CA VAL A 2 15.66 2.74 -28.55
C VAL A 2 15.60 2.68 -27.01
N MET A 3 16.76 2.74 -26.35
CA MET A 3 16.85 2.67 -24.89
C MET A 3 16.12 3.80 -24.13
N ILE A 4 16.13 5.02 -24.68
CA ILE A 4 15.46 6.19 -24.06
C ILE A 4 13.93 6.00 -24.12
N TRP A 5 13.41 5.52 -25.25
CA TRP A 5 11.98 5.27 -25.41
C TRP A 5 11.47 4.17 -24.47
N LEU A 6 12.26 3.12 -24.24
CA LEU A 6 11.90 2.06 -23.29
C LEU A 6 11.81 2.59 -21.85
N VAL A 7 12.72 3.47 -21.45
CA VAL A 7 12.67 4.13 -20.13
C VAL A 7 11.42 5.00 -20.00
N VAL A 8 11.11 5.80 -21.03
CA VAL A 8 9.92 6.67 -21.03
C VAL A 8 8.62 5.83 -20.96
N ILE A 9 8.53 4.76 -21.75
CA ILE A 9 7.38 3.83 -21.71
C ILE A 9 7.24 3.20 -20.33
N GLY A 10 8.35 2.78 -19.71
CA GLY A 10 8.36 2.24 -18.35
C GLY A 10 7.85 3.22 -17.30
N LEU A 11 8.24 4.51 -17.40
CA LEU A 11 7.74 5.55 -16.50
C LEU A 11 6.25 5.83 -16.68
N ILE A 12 5.76 5.86 -17.92
CA ILE A 12 4.32 6.01 -18.22
C ILE A 12 3.55 4.81 -17.70
N ALA A 13 4.03 3.60 -17.95
CA ALA A 13 3.41 2.38 -17.44
C ALA A 13 3.36 2.36 -15.90
N ASN A 14 4.44 2.82 -15.23
CA ASN A 14 4.46 2.97 -13.78
C ASN A 14 3.45 4.02 -13.28
N TYR A 15 3.28 5.12 -14.00
CA TYR A 15 2.26 6.12 -13.67
C TYR A 15 0.84 5.53 -13.83
N LEU A 16 0.55 4.83 -14.93
CA LEU A 16 -0.74 4.18 -15.16
C LEU A 16 -1.05 3.06 -14.16
N ALA A 17 -0.02 2.32 -13.75
CA ALA A 17 -0.10 1.33 -12.68
C ALA A 17 -0.60 1.92 -11.34
N ASP A 18 -0.40 3.22 -11.12
CA ASP A 18 -0.95 3.90 -9.94
C ASP A 18 -2.47 3.93 -9.95
N PHE A 19 -3.09 4.16 -11.11
CA PHE A 19 -4.55 4.19 -11.24
C PHE A 19 -5.15 2.83 -10.87
N ILE A 20 -4.53 1.75 -11.36
CA ILE A 20 -4.93 0.38 -11.04
C ILE A 20 -4.78 0.10 -9.54
N THR A 21 -3.64 0.50 -8.97
CA THR A 21 -3.36 0.31 -7.54
C THR A 21 -4.36 1.05 -6.67
N ARG A 22 -4.65 2.32 -6.99
CA ARG A 22 -5.67 3.13 -6.30
C ARG A 22 -7.04 2.49 -6.41
N TRP A 23 -7.43 2.02 -7.59
CA TRP A 23 -8.72 1.37 -7.77
C TRP A 23 -8.87 0.12 -6.88
N PHE A 24 -7.86 -0.74 -6.81
CA PHE A 24 -7.87 -1.89 -5.90
C PHE A 24 -7.91 -1.48 -4.44
N LEU A 25 -7.11 -0.46 -4.05
CA LEU A 25 -7.08 0.06 -2.70
C LEU A 25 -8.44 0.63 -2.28
N ASP A 26 -9.04 1.49 -3.10
CA ASP A 26 -10.33 2.13 -2.83
C ASP A 26 -11.45 1.10 -2.76
N THR A 27 -11.43 0.12 -3.67
CA THR A 27 -12.39 -1.00 -3.67
C THR A 27 -12.27 -1.81 -2.38
N ALA A 28 -11.06 -2.25 -2.02
CA ALA A 28 -10.84 -3.01 -0.80
C ALA A 28 -11.17 -2.20 0.47
N ALA A 29 -10.76 -0.94 0.51
CA ALA A 29 -11.01 -0.02 1.62
C ALA A 29 -12.51 0.23 1.84
N SER A 30 -13.29 0.33 0.75
CA SER A 30 -14.74 0.57 0.80
C SER A 30 -15.54 -0.55 1.47
N THR A 31 -14.98 -1.77 1.55
CA THR A 31 -15.63 -2.90 2.23
C THR A 31 -15.69 -2.75 3.75
N ILE A 32 -14.91 -1.81 4.33
CA ILE A 32 -14.82 -1.58 5.77
C ILE A 32 -15.24 -0.14 6.08
N THR A 33 -16.40 0.01 6.71
CA THR A 33 -16.88 1.32 7.17
C THR A 33 -16.17 1.78 8.43
N LEU A 34 -15.54 2.95 8.37
CA LEU A 34 -14.84 3.57 9.50
C LEU A 34 -15.78 4.45 10.33
N GLU A 35 -16.76 3.81 10.97
CA GLU A 35 -17.70 4.51 11.85
C GLU A 35 -16.99 5.00 13.12
N PRO A 36 -17.23 6.26 13.55
CA PRO A 36 -16.69 6.75 14.79
C PRO A 36 -17.38 6.08 15.98
N PRO A 37 -16.66 5.89 17.10
CA PRO A 37 -17.24 5.21 18.25
C PRO A 37 -18.33 6.04 18.95
N THR A 38 -18.31 7.37 18.81
CA THR A 38 -19.45 8.24 19.16
C THR A 38 -19.57 9.41 18.19
N LYS A 39 -20.78 9.97 18.06
CA LYS A 39 -21.03 11.17 17.23
C LYS A 39 -20.19 12.37 17.66
N VAL A 40 -19.93 12.52 18.96
CA VAL A 40 -19.13 13.62 19.53
C VAL A 40 -17.67 13.55 19.05
N LEU A 41 -17.16 12.34 18.81
CA LEU A 41 -15.78 12.11 18.35
C LEU A 41 -15.64 12.07 16.83
N ALA A 42 -16.73 12.22 16.06
CA ALA A 42 -16.73 12.00 14.61
C ALA A 42 -15.67 12.80 13.85
N LYS A 43 -15.47 14.09 14.20
CA LYS A 43 -14.44 14.93 13.57
C LYS A 43 -13.03 14.42 13.87
N LYS A 44 -12.69 14.23 15.14
CA LYS A 44 -11.36 13.75 15.56
C LYS A 44 -11.06 12.35 15.04
N TRP A 45 -12.08 11.49 14.96
CA TRP A 45 -11.96 10.16 14.39
C TRP A 45 -11.66 10.21 12.90
N ARG A 46 -12.33 11.08 12.16
CA ARG A 46 -12.02 11.32 10.74
C ARG A 46 -10.60 11.84 10.57
N ASP A 47 -10.19 12.83 11.36
CA ASP A 47 -8.83 13.38 11.29
C ASP A 47 -7.76 12.31 11.60
N LEU A 48 -8.03 11.43 12.57
CA LEU A 48 -7.16 10.30 12.92
C LEU A 48 -7.07 9.26 11.78
N THR A 49 -8.18 8.99 11.10
CA THR A 49 -8.29 7.90 10.11
C THR A 49 -8.00 8.33 8.68
N ALA A 50 -8.05 9.63 8.37
CA ALA A 50 -7.81 10.17 7.03
C ALA A 50 -6.32 10.23 6.66
N GLY A 51 -5.40 10.07 7.62
CA GLY A 51 -3.97 10.20 7.39
C GLY A 51 -3.38 9.05 6.57
N ASN A 52 -3.04 9.32 5.31
CA ASN A 52 -2.16 8.47 4.50
C ASN A 52 -1.16 9.33 3.72
N GLU A 53 -0.37 10.12 4.45
CA GLU A 53 0.62 11.01 3.86
C GLU A 53 1.82 10.20 3.35
N GLY A 54 2.20 10.41 2.10
CA GLY A 54 3.41 9.82 1.50
C GLY A 54 3.26 8.40 0.92
N GLY A 55 2.12 7.73 1.11
CA GLY A 55 1.90 6.36 0.63
C GLY A 55 2.06 6.19 -0.89
N VAL A 56 1.71 7.23 -1.68
CA VAL A 56 1.84 7.24 -3.14
C VAL A 56 3.31 7.16 -3.58
N TYR A 57 4.18 7.97 -2.97
CA TYR A 57 5.61 7.99 -3.32
C TYR A 57 6.28 6.66 -2.98
N LEU A 58 5.93 6.09 -1.82
CA LEU A 58 6.41 4.76 -1.45
C LEU A 58 5.99 3.71 -2.49
N GLY A 59 4.74 3.74 -2.94
CA GLY A 59 4.24 2.82 -3.96
C GLY A 59 5.02 2.87 -5.28
N TYR A 60 5.42 4.07 -5.74
CA TYR A 60 6.25 4.20 -6.94
C TYR A 60 7.64 3.60 -6.75
N LEU A 61 8.29 3.85 -5.61
CA LEU A 61 9.61 3.32 -5.32
C LEU A 61 9.59 1.79 -5.19
N GLU A 62 8.54 1.25 -4.58
CA GLU A 62 8.37 -0.20 -4.46
C GLU A 62 8.21 -0.89 -5.81
N ARG A 63 7.41 -0.31 -6.72
CA ARG A 63 7.26 -0.86 -8.08
C ARG A 63 8.59 -0.89 -8.82
N LEU A 64 9.41 0.17 -8.70
CA LEU A 64 10.75 0.20 -9.29
C LEU A 64 11.68 -0.85 -8.69
N LEU A 65 11.69 -0.96 -7.36
CA LEU A 65 12.48 -1.95 -6.63
C LEU A 65 12.11 -3.39 -7.06
N TYR A 66 10.82 -3.72 -7.04
CA TYR A 66 10.33 -5.03 -7.43
C TYR A 66 10.60 -5.33 -8.90
N PHE A 67 10.41 -4.35 -9.79
CA PHE A 67 10.71 -4.52 -11.21
C PHE A 67 12.18 -4.88 -11.42
N GLY A 68 13.10 -4.11 -10.84
CA GLY A 68 14.54 -4.36 -10.93
C GLY A 68 14.92 -5.73 -10.36
N ALA A 69 14.42 -6.06 -9.17
CA ALA A 69 14.69 -7.34 -8.53
C ALA A 69 14.18 -8.54 -9.35
N PHE A 70 12.98 -8.44 -9.94
CA PHE A 70 12.45 -9.49 -10.82
C PHE A 70 13.19 -9.57 -12.16
N TRP A 71 13.65 -8.44 -12.69
CA TRP A 71 14.42 -8.38 -13.93
C TRP A 71 15.75 -9.13 -13.78
N GLU A 72 16.50 -8.79 -12.72
CA GLU A 72 17.80 -9.38 -12.37
C GLU A 72 17.68 -10.77 -11.71
N LYS A 73 16.46 -11.24 -11.45
CA LYS A 73 16.17 -12.52 -10.77
C LYS A 73 16.79 -12.60 -9.37
N GLU A 74 16.69 -11.51 -8.61
CA GLU A 74 17.21 -11.34 -7.26
C GLU A 74 16.08 -11.41 -6.20
N PRO A 75 15.54 -12.61 -5.87
CA PRO A 75 14.42 -12.76 -4.94
C PRO A 75 14.77 -12.35 -3.51
N LEU A 76 16.06 -12.33 -3.16
CA LEU A 76 16.52 -11.92 -1.84
C LEU A 76 16.20 -10.45 -1.56
N ILE A 77 16.30 -9.57 -2.57
CA ILE A 77 15.98 -8.14 -2.43
C ILE A 77 14.49 -7.96 -2.12
N VAL A 78 13.62 -8.66 -2.86
CA VAL A 78 12.17 -8.61 -2.64
C VAL A 78 11.84 -9.10 -1.23
N THR A 79 12.42 -10.23 -0.82
CA THR A 79 12.18 -10.84 0.49
C THR A 79 12.67 -9.93 1.63
N ALA A 80 13.87 -9.37 1.51
CA ALA A 80 14.45 -8.45 2.49
C ALA A 80 13.59 -7.18 2.63
N TRP A 81 13.12 -6.61 1.51
CA TRP A 81 12.25 -5.45 1.54
C TRP A 81 10.89 -5.75 2.18
N LEU A 82 10.27 -6.88 1.85
CA LEU A 82 9.00 -7.29 2.47
C LEU A 82 9.14 -7.53 3.98
N ALA A 83 10.23 -8.15 4.41
CA ALA A 83 10.55 -8.34 5.83
C ALA A 83 10.75 -7.00 6.55
N PHE A 84 11.54 -6.10 5.95
CA PHE A 84 11.73 -4.74 6.46
C PHE A 84 10.42 -3.95 6.54
N LYS A 85 9.59 -4.02 5.50
CA LYS A 85 8.29 -3.35 5.43
C LYS A 85 7.35 -3.86 6.51
N LEU A 86 7.28 -5.17 6.71
CA LEU A 86 6.50 -5.79 7.78
C LEU A 86 6.98 -5.34 9.15
N ALA A 87 8.29 -5.39 9.42
CA ALA A 87 8.87 -4.97 10.69
C ALA A 87 8.64 -3.48 10.98
N SER A 88 8.79 -2.63 9.96
CA SER A 88 8.55 -1.18 10.06
C SER A 88 7.09 -0.89 10.37
N LYS A 89 6.14 -1.56 9.69
CA LYS A 89 4.71 -1.41 9.96
C LYS A 89 4.33 -1.93 11.33
N TRP A 90 4.86 -3.07 11.75
CA TRP A 90 4.67 -3.61 13.09
C TRP A 90 5.09 -2.57 14.13
N ASN A 91 6.32 -2.06 14.04
CA ASN A 91 6.85 -1.06 14.96
C ASN A 91 6.02 0.24 15.00
N VAL A 92 5.57 0.74 13.85
CA VAL A 92 4.73 1.95 13.77
C VAL A 92 3.35 1.70 14.38
N TRP A 93 2.72 0.55 14.09
CA TRP A 93 1.39 0.24 14.61
C TRP A 93 1.38 -0.04 16.11
N THR A 94 2.44 -0.64 16.66
CA THR A 94 2.55 -0.90 18.09
C THR A 94 2.90 0.33 18.90
N ASN A 95 3.70 1.26 18.35
CA ASN A 95 4.26 2.39 19.13
C ASN A 95 3.69 3.77 18.79
N VAL A 96 3.33 4.02 17.52
CA VAL A 96 2.89 5.35 17.04
C VAL A 96 1.37 5.43 16.93
N ILE A 97 0.72 4.34 16.51
CA ILE A 97 -0.75 4.24 16.40
C ILE A 97 -1.36 3.60 17.66
N ALA A 98 -0.65 3.61 18.78
CA ALA A 98 -1.16 3.11 20.06
C ALA A 98 -2.32 4.01 20.55
N VAL A 99 -3.54 3.66 20.16
CA VAL A 99 -4.76 4.31 20.64
C VAL A 99 -4.96 3.90 22.11
N PRO A 100 -5.31 4.82 23.02
CA PRO A 100 -5.54 4.50 24.43
C PRO A 100 -6.49 3.32 24.59
N GLU A 101 -6.27 2.45 25.58
CA GLU A 101 -7.15 1.30 25.83
C GLU A 101 -8.57 1.73 26.19
N ILE A 102 -8.72 2.92 26.78
CA ILE A 102 -9.99 3.50 27.20
C ILE A 102 -10.04 4.97 26.78
N VAL A 103 -11.12 5.35 26.09
CA VAL A 103 -11.44 6.76 25.81
C VAL A 103 -12.56 7.20 26.75
N LYS A 104 -12.32 8.24 27.55
CA LYS A 104 -13.34 8.79 28.45
C LYS A 104 -14.58 9.21 27.64
N ARG A 105 -15.77 8.91 28.17
CA ARG A 105 -17.08 9.26 27.56
C ARG A 105 -17.39 8.49 26.28
N THR A 106 -16.92 7.25 26.18
CA THR A 106 -17.27 6.32 25.10
C THR A 106 -17.54 4.96 25.70
N ASP A 107 -18.55 4.26 25.19
CA ASP A 107 -18.80 2.88 25.57
C ASP A 107 -17.59 2.02 25.17
N PRO A 108 -17.03 1.18 26.08
CA PRO A 108 -15.85 0.38 25.79
C PRO A 108 -16.04 -0.56 24.58
N LEU A 109 -17.25 -1.10 24.38
CA LEU A 109 -17.53 -2.01 23.28
C LEU A 109 -17.59 -1.27 21.94
N ASP A 110 -18.25 -0.11 21.90
CA ASP A 110 -18.29 0.75 20.70
C ASP A 110 -16.87 1.17 20.28
N TYR A 111 -16.03 1.53 21.25
CA TYR A 111 -14.64 1.87 21.01
C TYR A 111 -13.82 0.69 20.47
N LEU A 112 -13.98 -0.50 21.05
CA LEU A 112 -13.31 -1.72 20.57
C LEU A 112 -13.73 -2.08 19.14
N ILE A 113 -15.02 -1.92 18.80
CA ILE A 113 -15.53 -2.15 17.43
C ILE A 113 -14.88 -1.18 16.45
N ALA A 114 -14.87 0.13 16.77
CA ALA A 114 -14.27 1.15 15.92
C ALA A 114 -12.76 0.91 15.72
N ARG A 115 -12.03 0.60 16.80
CA ARG A 115 -10.60 0.26 16.76
C ARG A 115 -10.34 -0.98 15.92
N ARG A 116 -11.14 -2.04 16.08
CA ARG A 116 -11.02 -3.27 15.28
C ARG A 116 -11.22 -2.98 13.80
N ARG A 117 -12.27 -2.23 13.43
CA ARG A 117 -12.54 -1.87 12.03
C ARG A 117 -11.42 -1.04 11.42
N TRP A 118 -10.89 -0.07 12.16
CA TRP A 118 -9.74 0.71 11.70
C TRP A 118 -8.48 -0.14 11.50
N GLY A 119 -8.17 -1.04 12.45
CA GLY A 119 -7.07 -1.99 12.31
C GLY A 119 -7.21 -2.88 11.07
N SER A 120 -8.41 -3.43 10.84
CA SER A 120 -8.70 -4.22 9.62
C SER A 120 -8.55 -3.38 8.34
N HIS A 121 -8.97 -2.12 8.35
CA HIS A 121 -8.81 -1.20 7.22
C HIS A 121 -7.34 -0.90 6.92
N LEU A 122 -6.53 -0.63 7.94
CA LEU A 122 -5.08 -0.44 7.76
C LEU A 122 -4.39 -1.69 7.24
N LEU A 123 -4.80 -2.87 7.74
CA LEU A 123 -4.26 -4.15 7.30
C LEU A 123 -4.61 -4.44 5.83
N VAL A 124 -5.88 -4.28 5.45
CA VAL A 124 -6.30 -4.58 4.07
C VAL A 124 -5.65 -3.65 3.06
N THR A 125 -5.60 -2.34 3.35
CA THR A 125 -4.95 -1.36 2.46
C THR A 125 -3.45 -1.63 2.35
N PHE A 126 -2.78 -2.00 3.44
CA PHE A 126 -1.37 -2.40 3.43
C PHE A 126 -1.10 -3.63 2.56
N LEU A 127 -1.89 -4.70 2.75
CA LEU A 127 -1.71 -5.95 2.02
C LEU A 127 -2.05 -5.79 0.54
N VAL A 128 -3.18 -5.16 0.23
CA VAL A 128 -3.61 -4.92 -1.15
C VAL A 128 -2.62 -4.03 -1.88
N GLY A 129 -2.19 -2.90 -1.29
CA GLY A 129 -1.21 -2.02 -1.93
C GLY A 129 0.13 -2.71 -2.20
N THR A 130 0.61 -3.51 -1.24
CA THR A 130 1.84 -4.30 -1.41
C THR A 130 1.71 -5.33 -2.52
N LEU A 131 0.60 -6.08 -2.54
CA LEU A 131 0.33 -7.11 -3.54
C LEU A 131 0.16 -6.50 -4.94
N SER A 132 -0.57 -5.38 -5.06
CA SER A 132 -0.71 -4.66 -6.33
C SER A 132 0.64 -4.22 -6.88
N ASN A 133 1.53 -3.66 -6.05
CA ASN A 133 2.87 -3.27 -6.48
C ASN A 133 3.70 -4.47 -6.99
N LEU A 134 3.63 -5.62 -6.29
CA LEU A 134 4.31 -6.85 -6.72
C LEU A 134 3.77 -7.37 -8.05
N ILE A 135 2.45 -7.48 -8.20
CA ILE A 135 1.80 -7.97 -9.42
C ILE A 135 2.15 -7.08 -10.61
N LEU A 136 2.05 -5.75 -10.45
CA LEU A 136 2.32 -4.80 -11.53
C LEU A 136 3.79 -4.82 -11.95
N ALA A 137 4.72 -4.91 -11.00
CA ALA A 137 6.14 -5.07 -11.31
C ALA A 137 6.42 -6.37 -12.07
N TYR A 138 5.81 -7.48 -11.65
CA TYR A 138 5.97 -8.79 -12.29
C TYR A 138 5.43 -8.80 -13.72
N ILE A 139 4.21 -8.27 -13.93
CA ILE A 139 3.62 -8.11 -15.27
C ILE A 139 4.51 -7.21 -16.13
N GLY A 140 5.03 -6.12 -15.57
CA GLY A 140 5.96 -5.23 -16.26
C GLY A 140 7.20 -5.94 -16.78
N VAL A 141 7.82 -6.81 -15.97
CA VAL A 141 8.98 -7.61 -16.39
C VAL A 141 8.63 -8.56 -17.53
N ILE A 142 7.48 -9.25 -17.46
CA ILE A 142 7.02 -10.14 -18.54
C ILE A 142 6.83 -9.36 -19.85
N ALA A 143 6.11 -8.23 -19.79
CA ALA A 143 5.85 -7.40 -20.96
C ALA A 143 7.17 -6.87 -21.57
N MET A 144 8.10 -6.41 -20.74
CA MET A 144 9.37 -5.89 -21.20
C MET A 144 10.24 -6.98 -21.84
N ARG A 145 10.28 -8.19 -21.27
CA ARG A 145 10.99 -9.33 -21.88
C ARG A 145 10.42 -9.69 -23.25
N TYR A 146 9.09 -9.67 -23.39
CA TYR A 146 8.42 -9.90 -24.67
C TYR A 146 8.81 -8.83 -25.71
N VAL A 147 8.78 -7.54 -25.33
CA VAL A 147 9.20 -6.44 -26.23
C VAL A 147 10.66 -6.59 -26.65
N VAL A 148 11.57 -6.89 -25.73
CA VAL A 148 13.00 -7.10 -26.05
C VAL A 148 13.17 -8.28 -27.02
N SER A 149 12.39 -9.35 -26.87
CA SER A 149 12.44 -10.51 -27.78
C SER A 149 11.90 -10.25 -29.19
N LEU A 150 11.11 -9.19 -29.39
CA LEU A 150 10.61 -8.80 -30.71
C LEU A 150 11.60 -7.88 -31.45
N VAL A 151 12.50 -7.23 -30.71
CA VAL A 151 13.45 -6.25 -31.26
C VAL A 151 14.83 -6.87 -31.53
N ASN A 152 15.18 -7.95 -30.82
CA ASN A 152 16.38 -8.75 -31.05
C ASN A 152 16.12 -9.86 -32.07
#